data_AF-A0A5A8GW46-F1
#
_entry.id   AF-A0A5A8GW46-F1
#
_cell.length_a   1.000
_cell.length_b   1.000
_cell.length_c   1.000
_cell.angle_alpha   90.00
_cell.angle_beta   90.00
_cell.angle_gamma   90.00
#
_symmetry.space_group_name_H-M   'P 1'
#
loop_
_entity.id
_entity.type
_entity.pdbx_description
1 polymer ?
#
loop_
_entity_poly.entity_id
_entity_poly.type
_entity_poly.pdbx_seq_one_letter_code
_entity_poly.pdbx_strand_id
1 'polypeptide(L)' 'MPDYMDHIQERQTESLTRQINAARVKPCGAAALVCEECDAPIPAARRAAYPSATRCVYCQSALESKAKHFRGQA' A
#
# COMPACT_ATOMS: atom_id res chain seq x y z
N MET A 1 20.46 21.17 -26.68
CA MET A 1 21.10 19.93 -26.20
C MET A 1 20.75 19.83 -24.73
N PRO A 2 20.10 18.75 -24.28
CA PRO A 2 19.87 18.57 -22.85
C PRO A 2 21.22 18.54 -22.13
N ASP A 3 21.31 19.24 -21.01
CA ASP A 3 22.51 19.25 -20.18
C ASP A 3 22.48 18.13 -19.12
N TYR A 4 23.51 18.07 -18.29
CA TYR A 4 23.59 17.09 -17.21
C TYR A 4 22.39 17.15 -16.26
N MET A 5 21.89 18.35 -15.96
CA MET A 5 20.73 18.55 -15.09
C MET A 5 19.44 18.04 -15.73
N ASP A 6 19.25 18.24 -17.04
CA ASP A 6 18.10 17.68 -17.77
C ASP A 6 18.05 16.15 -17.66
N HIS A 7 19.20 15.48 -17.81
CA HIS A 7 19.29 14.02 -17.68
C HIS A 7 19.01 13.52 -16.25
N ILE A 8 19.45 14.25 -15.22
CA ILE A 8 19.13 13.92 -13.83
C ILE A 8 17.64 14.06 -13.55
N GLN A 9 17.02 15.14 -14.04
CA GLN A 9 15.60 15.40 -13.86
C GLN A 9 14.75 14.32 -14.53
N GLU A 10 15.10 13.91 -15.76
CA GLU A 10 14.40 12.84 -16.47
C GLU A 10 14.39 11.53 -15.68
N ARG A 11 15.54 11.14 -15.10
CA ARG A 11 15.62 9.94 -14.25
C ARG A 11 14.79 10.06 -12.98
N GLN A 12 14.75 11.24 -12.36
CA GLN A 12 13.91 11.48 -11.19
C GLN A 12 12.43 11.37 -11.54
N THR A 13 12.00 11.99 -12.64
CA THR A 13 10.61 11.92 -13.12
C THR A 13 10.22 10.48 -13.44
N GLU A 14 11.10 9.71 -14.08
CA GLU A 14 10.83 8.29 -14.34
C GLU A 14 10.63 7.50 -13.04
N SER A 15 11.56 7.65 -12.08
CA SER A 15 11.47 6.98 -10.78
C SER A 15 10.20 7.35 -10.03
N LEU A 16 9.87 8.65 -9.98
CA LEU A 16 8.65 9.16 -9.37
C LEU A 16 7.40 8.56 -10.03
N THR A 17 7.36 8.55 -11.35
CA THR A 17 6.22 8.03 -12.12
C THR A 17 6.01 6.54 -11.86
N ARG A 18 7.10 5.75 -11.81
CA ARG A 18 7.04 4.33 -11.45
C ARG A 18 6.49 4.12 -10.04
N GLN A 19 6.95 4.89 -9.06
CA GLN A 19 6.47 4.81 -7.67
C GLN A 19 4.99 5.20 -7.55
N ILE A 20 4.57 6.28 -8.22
CA ILE A 20 3.18 6.72 -8.25
C ILE A 20 2.29 5.64 -8.86
N ASN A 21 2.70 5.08 -10.00
CA ASN A 21 1.94 4.02 -10.67
C ASN A 21 1.81 2.79 -9.78
N ALA A 22 2.90 2.35 -9.13
CA ALA A 22 2.87 1.23 -8.19
C ALA A 22 1.92 1.48 -7.00
N ALA A 23 1.92 2.70 -6.44
CA ALA A 23 1.02 3.07 -5.34
C ALA A 23 -0.45 3.21 -5.77
N ARG A 24 -0.71 3.57 -7.05
CA ARG A 24 -2.05 3.71 -7.61
C ARG A 24 -2.70 2.37 -7.96
N VAL A 25 -1.92 1.31 -8.20
CA VAL A 25 -2.45 -0.03 -8.46
C VAL A 25 -3.25 -0.46 -7.23
N LYS A 26 -4.58 -0.41 -7.36
CA LYS A 26 -5.49 -0.89 -6.33
C LYS A 26 -5.45 -2.42 -6.39
N PRO A 27 -5.14 -3.12 -5.28
CA PRO A 27 -5.29 -4.56 -5.23
C PRO A 27 -6.76 -4.93 -5.54
N CYS A 28 -6.95 -5.72 -6.59
CA CYS A 28 -8.26 -6.24 -6.98
C CYS A 28 -8.49 -7.55 -6.22
N GLY A 29 -9.56 -7.63 -5.45
CA GLY A 29 -9.92 -8.81 -4.67
C GLY A 29 -11.32 -8.67 -4.10
N ALA A 30 -11.92 -9.78 -3.67
CA ALA A 30 -13.15 -9.77 -2.90
C ALA A 30 -12.80 -9.61 -1.41
N ALA A 31 -13.49 -8.70 -0.73
CA ALA A 31 -13.17 -8.41 0.66
C ALA A 31 -13.63 -9.57 1.52
N ALA A 32 -12.77 -10.04 2.43
CA ALA A 32 -13.19 -11.06 3.37
C ALA A 32 -14.31 -10.49 4.25
N LEU A 33 -15.28 -11.33 4.60
CA LEU A 33 -16.35 -10.95 5.53
C LEU A 33 -15.87 -10.98 6.99
N VAL A 34 -14.87 -11.82 7.26
CA VAL A 34 -14.33 -12.13 8.58
C VAL A 34 -12.81 -11.95 8.53
N CYS A 35 -12.23 -11.41 9.61
CA CYS A 35 -10.80 -11.23 9.75
C CYS A 35 -10.09 -12.58 9.94
N GLU A 36 -9.04 -12.85 9.16
CA GLU A 36 -8.23 -14.08 9.26
C GLU A 36 -7.46 -14.24 10.60
N GLU A 37 -7.22 -13.15 11.34
CA GLU A 37 -6.39 -13.18 12.56
C GLU A 37 -7.20 -13.23 13.87
N CYS A 38 -8.40 -12.66 13.88
CA CYS A 38 -9.17 -12.48 15.11
C CYS A 38 -10.65 -12.85 14.98
N ASP A 39 -11.05 -13.42 13.83
CA ASP A 39 -12.42 -13.82 13.51
C ASP A 39 -13.49 -12.72 13.68
N ALA A 40 -13.06 -11.46 13.82
CA ALA A 40 -13.96 -10.33 13.95
C ALA A 40 -14.59 -9.97 12.58
N PRO A 41 -15.87 -9.54 12.56
CA PRO A 41 -16.52 -9.10 11.33
C PRO A 41 -15.86 -7.84 10.77
N ILE A 42 -15.56 -7.82 9.47
CA ILE A 42 -14.95 -6.66 8.81
C ILE A 42 -16.05 -5.63 8.50
N PRO A 43 -15.96 -4.37 8.99
CA PRO A 43 -17.00 -3.37 8.80
C PRO A 43 -17.20 -3.02 7.31
N ALA A 44 -18.45 -2.76 6.92
CA ALA A 44 -18.81 -2.45 5.53
C ALA A 44 -18.04 -1.23 4.97
N ALA A 45 -17.79 -0.22 5.79
CA ALA A 45 -16.99 0.96 5.43
C ALA A 45 -15.59 0.58 4.93
N ARG A 46 -14.97 -0.47 5.51
CA ARG A 46 -13.64 -0.93 5.09
C ARG A 46 -13.70 -1.72 3.79
N ARG A 47 -14.74 -2.54 3.60
CA ARG A 47 -14.95 -3.29 2.35
C ARG A 47 -15.19 -2.37 1.16
N ALA A 48 -15.89 -1.25 1.38
CA ALA A 48 -16.11 -0.23 0.35
C ALA A 48 -14.81 0.52 -0.02
N ALA A 49 -13.98 0.85 0.96
CA ALA A 49 -12.70 1.55 0.71
C ALA A 49 -11.60 0.63 0.16
N TYR A 50 -11.54 -0.61 0.63
CA TYR A 50 -10.52 -1.60 0.30
C TYR A 50 -11.19 -2.95 -0.02
N PRO A 51 -11.58 -3.16 -1.29
CA PRO A 51 -12.23 -4.39 -1.70
C PRO A 51 -11.31 -5.61 -1.56
N SER A 52 -9.98 -5.46 -1.45
CA SER A 52 -9.05 -6.57 -1.21
C SER A 52 -8.73 -6.83 0.27
N ALA A 53 -9.39 -6.15 1.21
CA ALA A 53 -9.04 -6.28 2.62
C ALA A 53 -9.42 -7.66 3.18
N THR A 54 -8.44 -8.36 3.77
CA THR A 54 -8.63 -9.66 4.45
C THR A 54 -8.63 -9.55 5.98
N ARG A 55 -8.22 -8.39 6.52
CA ARG A 55 -8.00 -8.15 7.95
C ARG A 55 -8.83 -6.99 8.49
N CYS A 56 -9.14 -7.03 9.78
CA CYS A 56 -9.81 -5.94 10.49
C CYS A 56 -8.88 -4.72 10.69
N VAL A 57 -9.45 -3.55 11.02
CA VAL A 57 -8.68 -2.29 11.15
C VAL A 57 -7.55 -2.43 12.16
N TYR A 58 -7.86 -3.04 13.31
CA TYR A 58 -6.91 -3.25 14.39
C TYR A 58 -5.71 -4.11 13.97
N CYS A 59 -5.96 -5.30 13.42
CA CYS A 59 -4.91 -6.22 12.98
C CYS A 59 -4.05 -5.60 11.88
N GLN A 60 -4.67 -4.92 10.91
CA GLN A 60 -3.94 -4.23 9.85
C GLN A 60 -3.00 -3.15 10.42
N SER A 61 -3.49 -2.31 11.33
CA SER A 61 -2.66 -1.26 11.95
C SER A 61 -1.52 -1.81 12.77
N ALA A 62 -1.71 -2.96 13.43
CA ALA A 62 -0.64 -3.65 14.15
C ALA A 62 0.46 -4.16 13.21
N LEU A 63 0.09 -4.74 12.06
CA LEU A 63 1.04 -5.19 11.05
C LEU A 63 1.78 -4.05 10.40
N GLU A 64 1.09 -2.97 10.05
CA GLU A 64 1.71 -1.77 9.48
C GLU A 64 2.69 -1.14 10.46
N SER A 65 2.34 -1.10 11.76
CA SER A 65 3.25 -0.62 12.80
C SER A 65 4.50 -1.51 12.89
N LYS A 66 4.33 -2.84 12.91
CA LYS A 66 5.46 -3.78 12.88
C LYS A 66 6.31 -3.57 11.64
N ALA A 67 5.72 -3.53 10.44
CA ALA A 67 6.42 -3.34 9.19
C ALA A 67 7.18 -1.99 9.12
N LYS A 68 6.61 -0.91 9.66
CA LYS A 68 7.29 0.39 9.76
C LYS A 68 8.54 0.30 10.64
N HIS A 69 8.46 -0.39 11.77
CA HIS A 69 9.61 -0.56 12.67
C HIS A 69 10.69 -1.48 12.06
N PHE A 70 10.30 -2.55 11.36
CA PHE A 70 11.25 -3.46 10.72
C PHE A 70 11.88 -2.90 9.43
N ARG A 71 11.25 -1.94 8.76
CA ARG A 71 11.80 -1.25 7.57
C ARG A 71 13.04 -0.39 7.85
N GLY A 72 13.46 -0.26 9.10
CA GLY A 72 14.73 0.36 9.51
C GLY A 72 15.85 -0.63 9.87
N GLN A 73 15.63 -1.94 9.73
CA GLN A 73 16.64 -3.00 9.95
C GLN A 73 16.89 -3.78 8.65
N ALA A 74 17.35 -3.10 7.61
CA ALA A 74 17.95 -3.71 6.42
C ALA A 74 18.87 -2.69 5.74
#